data_AF-A0AAD6BHP9-F1
#
_entry.id   AF-A0AAD6BHP9-F1
#
_cell.length_a   1.000
_cell.length_b   1.000
_cell.length_c   1.000
_cell.angle_alpha   90.00
_cell.angle_beta   90.00
_cell.angle_gamma   90.00
#
_symmetry.space_group_name_H-M   'P 1'
#
loop_
_entity.id
_entity.type
_entity.pdbx_description
1 polymer ?
#
loop_
_entity_poly.entity_id
_entity_poly.type
_entity_poly.pdbx_seq_one_letter_code
_entity_poly.pdbx_strand_id
1 'polypeptide(L)'
;MAQEAELLYRTVPWDESLLQSAGKQAAGPLFDVKSSDEAAVCQLRLPHSETEDALLLDGLLSVVHITDEGLSILEPLEVTHTHVVVKVLHLSSFGLIIDKFKRLLKWRIKGQILLLLRPPGKEEQILDVFLLQNNVREEEVVKKHRRAVNIPISSDCELDIDHSYSVHCEPEGFFIQPESKTFDSRFGPNYHPTFQVTLTTSTERVALKVKDQGGNVVWSYRVSLEDPRKELSQRNVPAWSSVRADQWLLSVRTEFKERVSPPLLKDLLDKLLESGVIIESEMESARTKSRNDGGRDGALEVLDVVRKKGAAASRVLINALRELDPYLYEELELKKNLVEGV
;
A
#
# COMPACT_ATOMS: atom_id res chain seq x y z
N MET A 1 16.09 -1.61 33.24
CA MET A 1 16.41 -2.26 31.95
C MET A 1 15.16 -2.18 31.10
N ALA A 2 15.26 -2.02 29.79
CA ALA A 2 14.12 -2.31 28.92
C ALA A 2 13.97 -3.83 28.85
N GLN A 3 12.72 -4.30 28.87
CA GLN A 3 12.38 -5.70 28.65
C GLN A 3 11.59 -5.78 27.35
N GLU A 4 11.94 -6.73 26.50
CA GLU A 4 11.21 -6.99 25.26
C GLU A 4 9.89 -7.72 25.57
N ALA A 5 8.82 -7.34 24.88
CA ALA A 5 7.51 -7.95 25.00
C ALA A 5 6.95 -8.22 23.60
N GLU A 6 6.40 -9.42 23.39
CA GLU A 6 5.70 -9.76 22.15
C GLU A 6 4.28 -9.16 22.21
N LEU A 7 3.92 -8.41 21.16
CA LEU A 7 2.58 -7.83 20.99
C LEU A 7 1.87 -8.50 19.81
N LEU A 8 0.76 -9.16 20.09
CA LEU A 8 -0.09 -9.83 19.11
C LEU A 8 -1.41 -9.06 18.97
N TYR A 9 -1.82 -8.77 17.74
CA TYR A 9 -3.11 -8.13 17.48
C TYR A 9 -3.77 -8.66 16.20
N ARG A 10 -5.11 -8.61 16.15
CA ARG A 10 -5.90 -9.03 14.99
C ARG A 10 -7.26 -8.33 14.94
N THR A 11 -7.75 -8.10 13.73
CA THR A 11 -9.15 -7.70 13.51
C THR A 11 -10.08 -8.87 13.82
N VAL A 12 -11.10 -8.64 14.64
CA VAL A 12 -12.19 -9.58 14.99
C VAL A 12 -13.55 -9.03 14.54
N PRO A 13 -14.56 -9.88 14.26
CA PRO A 13 -15.89 -9.39 13.93
C PRO A 13 -16.57 -8.73 15.13
N TRP A 14 -17.40 -7.72 14.87
CA TRP A 14 -18.27 -7.11 15.87
C TRP A 14 -19.44 -8.03 16.24
N ASP A 15 -19.86 -7.99 17.51
CA ASP A 15 -21.18 -8.47 17.91
C ASP A 15 -22.21 -7.36 17.67
N GLU A 16 -22.96 -7.51 16.58
CA GLU A 16 -24.05 -6.59 16.21
C GLU A 16 -25.19 -6.55 17.24
N SER A 17 -25.43 -7.63 17.99
CA SER A 17 -26.47 -7.66 19.02
C SER A 17 -26.08 -6.81 20.23
N LEU A 18 -24.80 -6.87 20.62
CA LEU A 18 -24.22 -6.04 21.66
C LEU A 18 -24.28 -4.55 21.29
N LEU A 19 -23.81 -4.19 20.07
CA LEU A 19 -23.92 -2.82 19.53
C LEU A 19 -25.38 -2.33 19.48
N GLN A 20 -26.29 -3.17 19.01
CA GLN A 20 -27.72 -2.83 18.95
C GLN A 20 -28.32 -2.57 20.32
N SER A 21 -28.02 -3.41 21.32
CA SER A 21 -28.51 -3.25 22.69
C SER A 21 -28.01 -1.96 23.36
N ALA A 22 -26.78 -1.54 23.07
CA ALA A 22 -26.18 -0.32 23.61
C ALA A 22 -26.59 0.97 22.87
N GLY A 23 -27.39 0.87 21.79
CA GLY A 23 -27.75 2.01 20.95
C GLY A 23 -26.59 2.57 20.12
N LYS A 24 -25.54 1.77 19.88
CA LYS A 24 -24.29 2.19 19.20
C LYS A 24 -24.13 1.55 17.83
N GLN A 25 -23.24 2.11 17.03
CA GLN A 25 -22.72 1.52 15.80
C GLN A 25 -21.20 1.48 15.86
N ALA A 26 -20.60 0.52 15.16
CA ALA A 26 -19.16 0.54 14.91
C ALA A 26 -18.77 1.78 14.08
N ALA A 27 -17.66 2.41 14.45
CA ALA A 27 -17.01 3.48 13.70
C ALA A 27 -15.62 3.06 13.17
N GLY A 28 -15.18 1.84 13.48
CA GLY A 28 -13.95 1.24 12.99
C GLY A 28 -13.89 -0.27 13.22
N PRO A 29 -12.77 -0.92 12.82
CA PRO A 29 -12.54 -2.32 13.14
C PRO A 29 -12.45 -2.56 14.66
N LEU A 30 -12.79 -3.78 15.09
CA LEU A 30 -12.57 -4.27 16.46
C LEU A 30 -11.25 -5.05 16.49
N PHE A 31 -10.33 -4.65 17.36
CA PHE A 31 -8.99 -5.22 17.47
C PHE A 31 -8.85 -6.01 18.77
N ASP A 32 -8.67 -7.33 18.67
CA ASP A 32 -8.25 -8.19 19.78
C ASP A 32 -6.73 -8.05 19.93
N VAL A 33 -6.28 -7.43 21.02
CA VAL A 33 -4.88 -7.10 21.31
C VAL A 33 -4.43 -7.87 22.56
N LYS A 34 -3.25 -8.48 22.54
CA LYS A 34 -2.67 -9.29 23.63
C LYS A 34 -1.16 -9.13 23.68
N SER A 35 -0.56 -9.20 24.87
CA SER A 35 0.89 -9.06 25.06
C SER A 35 1.44 -10.20 25.91
N SER A 36 2.74 -10.47 25.80
CA SER A 36 3.48 -11.26 26.79
C SER A 36 3.65 -10.53 28.14
N ASP A 37 3.49 -9.20 28.14
CA ASP A 37 3.44 -8.33 29.32
C ASP A 37 2.32 -7.28 29.15
N GLU A 38 1.29 -7.36 29.97
CA GLU A 38 0.15 -6.43 30.00
C GLU A 38 0.57 -4.96 30.22
N ALA A 39 1.67 -4.72 30.95
CA ALA A 39 2.16 -3.37 31.22
C ALA A 39 2.85 -2.72 30.00
N ALA A 40 3.20 -3.49 28.97
CA ALA A 40 3.91 -3.00 27.78
C ALA A 40 3.09 -2.01 26.93
N VAL A 41 1.75 -2.04 27.03
CA VAL A 41 0.85 -1.21 26.20
C VAL A 41 0.05 -0.23 27.06
N CYS A 42 0.60 0.96 27.26
CA CYS A 42 -0.07 2.03 28.02
C CYS A 42 -1.14 2.80 27.22
N GLN A 43 -1.07 2.78 25.87
CA GLN A 43 -1.98 3.53 24.99
C GLN A 43 -2.21 2.77 23.67
N LEU A 44 -3.40 2.96 23.08
CA LEU A 44 -3.71 2.56 21.71
C LEU A 44 -4.09 3.77 20.85
N ARG A 45 -3.89 3.65 19.54
CA ARG A 45 -4.31 4.61 18.51
C ARG A 45 -5.20 3.89 17.50
N LEU A 46 -6.50 4.16 17.55
CA LEU A 46 -7.51 3.45 16.77
C LEU A 46 -7.95 4.31 15.57
N PRO A 47 -7.90 3.81 14.33
CA PRO A 47 -8.18 4.62 13.14
C PRO A 47 -9.69 4.85 12.94
N HIS A 48 -10.08 6.08 12.58
CA HIS A 48 -11.44 6.46 12.19
C HIS A 48 -11.51 7.00 10.76
N SER A 49 -12.72 7.12 10.24
CA SER A 49 -13.00 7.75 8.94
C SER A 49 -13.82 9.03 9.03
N GLU A 50 -14.13 9.53 10.22
CA GLU A 50 -14.91 10.77 10.35
C GLU A 50 -14.21 11.99 9.71
N THR A 51 -15.01 12.89 9.13
CA THR A 51 -14.57 14.16 8.51
C THR A 51 -14.28 15.23 9.57
N GLU A 52 -13.52 16.27 9.21
CA GLU A 52 -13.17 17.35 10.14
C GLU A 52 -14.41 18.09 10.68
N ASP A 53 -15.41 18.35 9.84
CA ASP A 53 -16.69 18.94 10.27
C ASP A 53 -17.46 18.04 11.26
N ALA A 54 -17.37 16.72 11.12
CA ALA A 54 -18.00 15.79 12.06
C ALA A 54 -17.28 15.77 13.42
N LEU A 55 -15.94 15.86 13.42
CA LEU A 55 -15.12 15.90 14.64
C LEU A 55 -15.36 17.14 15.52
N LEU A 56 -16.03 18.18 15.00
CA LEU A 56 -16.48 19.33 15.79
C LEU A 56 -17.60 18.99 16.80
N LEU A 57 -18.20 17.80 16.72
CA LEU A 57 -19.20 17.36 17.69
C LEU A 57 -18.56 16.61 18.87
N ASP A 58 -18.56 17.24 20.05
CA ASP A 58 -18.07 16.64 21.29
C ASP A 58 -18.61 15.22 21.53
N GLY A 59 -17.70 14.29 21.84
CA GLY A 59 -18.01 12.89 22.06
C GLY A 59 -18.68 12.18 20.87
N LEU A 60 -18.37 12.57 19.62
CA LEU A 60 -18.79 11.83 18.42
C LEU A 60 -18.33 10.37 18.48
N LEU A 61 -17.05 10.18 18.77
CA LEU A 61 -16.38 8.89 18.88
C LEU A 61 -16.09 8.58 20.35
N SER A 62 -16.41 7.36 20.76
CA SER A 62 -15.93 6.78 22.02
C SER A 62 -15.20 5.46 21.72
N VAL A 63 -14.33 5.02 22.63
CA VAL A 63 -13.69 3.71 22.51
C VAL A 63 -14.52 2.70 23.30
N VAL A 64 -14.77 1.53 22.70
CA VAL A 64 -15.24 0.36 23.45
C VAL A 64 -14.04 -0.47 23.90
N HIS A 65 -14.14 -1.02 25.11
CA HIS A 65 -13.24 -2.06 25.61
C HIS A 65 -14.09 -3.22 26.11
N ILE A 66 -13.95 -4.37 25.45
CA ILE A 66 -14.76 -5.58 25.68
C ILE A 66 -13.87 -6.62 26.37
N THR A 67 -14.34 -7.17 27.47
CA THR A 67 -13.66 -8.17 28.32
C THR A 67 -14.60 -9.34 28.63
N ASP A 68 -14.10 -10.36 29.33
CA ASP A 68 -14.95 -11.44 29.86
C ASP A 68 -15.97 -10.95 30.91
N GLU A 69 -15.74 -9.78 31.53
CA GLU A 69 -16.72 -9.10 32.41
C GLU A 69 -17.77 -8.28 31.63
N GLY A 70 -17.59 -8.12 30.31
CA GLY A 70 -18.52 -7.46 29.41
C GLY A 70 -17.97 -6.18 28.75
N LEU A 71 -18.88 -5.30 28.36
CA LEU A 71 -18.60 -4.07 27.60
C LEU A 71 -18.39 -2.88 28.54
N SER A 72 -17.26 -2.20 28.37
CA SER A 72 -16.96 -0.89 28.97
C SER A 72 -16.76 0.17 27.87
N ILE A 73 -17.08 1.42 28.18
CA ILE A 73 -16.82 2.57 27.31
C ILE A 73 -15.69 3.40 27.94
N LEU A 74 -14.70 3.73 27.13
CA LEU A 74 -13.55 4.55 27.50
C LEU A 74 -13.61 5.87 26.72
N GLU A 75 -13.45 6.97 27.44
CA GLU A 75 -13.34 8.30 26.81
C GLU A 75 -11.97 8.45 26.11
N PRO A 76 -11.91 9.07 24.92
CA PRO A 76 -10.66 9.45 24.27
C PRO A 76 -9.77 10.33 25.15
N LEU A 77 -8.45 10.14 25.04
CA LEU A 77 -7.46 11.13 25.49
C LEU A 77 -7.32 12.28 24.47
N GLU A 78 -7.41 11.93 23.19
CA GLU A 78 -7.20 12.81 22.04
C GLU A 78 -7.97 12.22 20.85
N VAL A 79 -8.58 13.07 20.02
CA VAL A 79 -9.11 12.68 18.71
C VAL A 79 -8.41 13.56 17.66
N THR A 80 -7.72 12.90 16.73
CA THR A 80 -6.94 13.56 15.67
C THR A 80 -7.70 13.55 14.35
N HIS A 81 -7.06 13.97 13.25
CA HIS A 81 -7.65 13.96 11.91
C HIS A 81 -7.87 12.55 11.30
N THR A 82 -7.35 11.49 11.97
CA THR A 82 -7.35 10.08 11.48
C THR A 82 -7.42 9.01 12.57
N HIS A 83 -7.02 9.30 13.82
CA HIS A 83 -6.94 8.34 14.92
C HIS A 83 -7.51 8.90 16.23
N VAL A 84 -8.18 8.05 17.00
CA VAL A 84 -8.53 8.25 18.42
C VAL A 84 -7.41 7.66 19.28
N VAL A 85 -6.91 8.41 20.25
CA VAL A 85 -5.92 7.94 21.23
C VAL A 85 -6.63 7.63 22.55
N VAL A 86 -6.32 6.48 23.15
CA VAL A 86 -6.96 6.01 24.40
C VAL A 86 -5.91 5.42 25.34
N LYS A 87 -6.10 5.60 26.66
CA LYS A 87 -5.29 4.89 27.67
C LYS A 87 -5.79 3.46 27.81
N VAL A 88 -4.85 2.51 27.87
CA VAL A 88 -5.14 1.10 28.18
C VAL A 88 -4.64 0.77 29.59
N LEU A 89 -5.35 -0.14 30.26
CA LEU A 89 -5.03 -0.66 31.59
C LEU A 89 -4.89 -2.19 31.60
N HIS A 90 -5.63 -2.88 30.74
CA HIS A 90 -5.64 -4.33 30.53
C HIS A 90 -5.87 -4.59 29.03
N LEU A 91 -5.27 -5.63 28.46
CA LEU A 91 -5.38 -5.94 27.03
C LEU A 91 -6.52 -6.92 26.74
N SER A 92 -7.33 -6.56 25.74
CA SER A 92 -8.47 -7.34 25.26
C SER A 92 -8.92 -6.76 23.90
N SER A 93 -10.22 -6.82 23.58
CA SER A 93 -10.80 -6.27 22.36
C SER A 93 -11.16 -4.78 22.47
N PHE A 94 -10.58 -3.97 21.59
CA PHE A 94 -10.79 -2.51 21.50
C PHE A 94 -11.31 -2.08 20.13
N GLY A 95 -12.30 -1.18 20.10
CA GLY A 95 -12.86 -0.69 18.85
C GLY A 95 -13.49 0.69 18.99
N LEU A 96 -13.76 1.36 17.87
CA LEU A 96 -14.45 2.65 17.88
C LEU A 96 -15.95 2.47 17.75
N ILE A 97 -16.69 3.21 18.55
CA ILE A 97 -18.15 3.29 18.52
C ILE A 97 -18.63 4.73 18.36
N ILE A 98 -19.77 4.88 17.69
CA ILE A 98 -20.55 6.10 17.57
C ILE A 98 -21.95 5.85 18.12
N ASP A 99 -22.60 6.89 18.65
CA ASP A 99 -24.01 6.83 19.01
C ASP A 99 -24.90 6.81 17.76
N LYS A 100 -25.90 5.92 17.68
CA LYS A 100 -26.82 5.86 16.54
C LYS A 100 -27.53 7.19 16.29
N PHE A 101 -27.96 7.89 17.34
CA PHE A 101 -28.63 9.18 17.20
C PHE A 101 -27.69 10.26 16.66
N LYS A 102 -26.38 10.17 16.96
CA LYS A 102 -25.37 11.01 16.30
C LYS A 102 -25.21 10.62 14.83
N ARG A 103 -24.95 9.34 14.50
CA ARG A 103 -24.77 8.87 13.11
C ARG A 103 -25.96 9.23 12.20
N LEU A 104 -27.18 9.31 12.73
CA LEU A 104 -28.38 9.78 12.01
C LEU A 104 -28.30 11.22 11.45
N LEU A 105 -27.33 12.05 11.85
CA LEU A 105 -27.12 13.39 11.29
C LEU A 105 -26.49 13.38 9.87
N LYS A 106 -26.21 12.19 9.31
CA LYS A 106 -25.78 12.00 7.91
C LYS A 106 -24.50 12.78 7.52
N TRP A 107 -23.48 12.74 8.35
CA TRP A 107 -22.16 13.23 7.94
C TRP A 107 -21.50 12.31 6.93
N ARG A 108 -20.68 12.92 6.08
CA ARG A 108 -19.71 12.23 5.24
C ARG A 108 -18.56 11.69 6.05
N ILE A 109 -18.00 10.59 5.57
CA ILE A 109 -16.75 10.02 6.04
C ILE A 109 -15.68 10.08 4.95
N LYS A 110 -14.42 10.20 5.36
CA LYS A 110 -13.23 10.02 4.53
C LYS A 110 -13.20 8.59 4.01
N GLY A 111 -13.42 8.44 2.70
CA GLY A 111 -13.50 7.18 1.98
C GLY A 111 -12.38 7.05 0.95
N GLN A 112 -12.18 5.83 0.48
CA GLN A 112 -11.12 5.49 -0.48
C GLN A 112 -11.68 4.57 -1.56
N ILE A 113 -11.22 4.77 -2.79
CA ILE A 113 -11.44 3.88 -3.92
C ILE A 113 -10.23 2.97 -4.08
N LEU A 114 -10.44 1.65 -4.08
CA LEU A 114 -9.42 0.64 -4.40
C LEU A 114 -9.79 -0.08 -5.69
N LEU A 115 -8.81 -0.29 -6.57
CA LEU A 115 -8.98 -0.86 -7.91
C LEU A 115 -8.13 -2.13 -8.08
N LEU A 116 -8.78 -3.28 -8.22
CA LEU A 116 -8.10 -4.57 -8.40
C LEU A 116 -8.41 -5.16 -9.79
N LEU A 117 -7.41 -5.18 -10.67
CA LEU A 117 -7.52 -5.71 -12.02
C LEU A 117 -7.27 -7.22 -12.02
N ARG A 118 -8.28 -8.02 -12.39
CA ARG A 118 -8.13 -9.49 -12.47
C ARG A 118 -7.24 -9.89 -13.67
N PRO A 119 -6.65 -11.09 -13.66
CA PRO A 119 -5.96 -11.61 -14.83
C PRO A 119 -6.89 -11.63 -16.04
N PRO A 120 -6.43 -11.24 -17.24
CA PRO A 120 -7.27 -11.23 -18.43
C PRO A 120 -7.72 -12.65 -18.81
N GLY A 121 -8.96 -12.76 -19.29
CA GLY A 121 -9.50 -13.96 -19.90
C GLY A 121 -9.07 -14.10 -21.36
N LYS A 122 -9.94 -14.70 -22.19
CA LYS A 122 -9.72 -14.77 -23.64
C LYS A 122 -10.05 -13.46 -24.37
N GLU A 123 -11.16 -12.84 -23.96
CA GLU A 123 -11.77 -11.68 -24.65
C GLU A 123 -12.10 -10.57 -23.64
N GLU A 124 -12.52 -10.94 -22.42
CA GLU A 124 -12.86 -10.03 -21.33
C GLU A 124 -11.81 -10.00 -20.21
N GLN A 125 -11.77 -8.88 -19.47
CA GLN A 125 -11.03 -8.69 -18.24
C GLN A 125 -11.91 -7.95 -17.22
N ILE A 126 -11.83 -8.33 -15.95
CA ILE A 126 -12.66 -7.72 -14.89
C ILE A 126 -11.80 -6.77 -14.05
N LEU A 127 -12.27 -5.54 -13.91
CA LEU A 127 -11.76 -4.57 -12.93
C LEU A 127 -12.75 -4.50 -11.75
N ASP A 128 -12.32 -4.96 -10.59
CA ASP A 128 -13.09 -4.84 -9.36
C ASP A 128 -12.87 -3.45 -8.75
N VAL A 129 -13.97 -2.76 -8.43
CA VAL A 129 -13.99 -1.43 -7.81
C VAL A 129 -14.54 -1.54 -6.40
N PHE A 130 -13.77 -1.11 -5.41
CA PHE A 130 -14.16 -1.11 -4.01
C PHE A 130 -14.31 0.34 -3.54
N LEU A 131 -15.45 0.65 -2.92
CA LEU A 131 -15.64 1.84 -2.08
C LEU A 131 -15.44 1.36 -0.63
N LEU A 132 -14.48 1.97 0.07
CA LEU A 132 -14.11 1.59 1.44
C LEU A 132 -14.01 2.84 2.33
N GLN A 133 -14.00 2.63 3.65
CA GLN A 133 -13.72 3.66 4.65
C GLN A 133 -12.20 3.79 4.83
N ASN A 134 -11.64 4.99 5.05
CA ASN A 134 -10.18 5.16 5.21
C ASN A 134 -9.55 4.38 6.39
N ASN A 135 -10.33 3.91 7.36
CA ASN A 135 -9.85 3.03 8.43
C ASN A 135 -9.93 1.52 8.11
N VAL A 136 -10.28 1.15 6.88
CA VAL A 136 -10.07 -0.20 6.34
C VAL A 136 -8.70 -0.25 5.66
N ARG A 137 -7.86 -1.24 6.00
CA ARG A 137 -6.52 -1.37 5.42
C ARG A 137 -6.58 -1.97 4.01
N GLU A 138 -6.13 -1.24 2.99
CA GLU A 138 -6.00 -1.74 1.60
C GLU A 138 -5.31 -3.11 1.55
N GLU A 139 -4.22 -3.28 2.33
CA GLU A 139 -3.45 -4.52 2.43
C GLU A 139 -4.32 -5.75 2.71
N GLU A 140 -5.31 -5.64 3.60
CA GLU A 140 -6.14 -6.79 4.00
C GLU A 140 -7.11 -7.18 2.89
N VAL A 141 -7.57 -6.20 2.10
CA VAL A 141 -8.35 -6.42 0.87
C VAL A 141 -7.48 -7.07 -0.20
N VAL A 142 -6.31 -6.51 -0.50
CA VAL A 142 -5.36 -7.05 -1.50
C VAL A 142 -4.91 -8.47 -1.14
N LYS A 143 -4.60 -8.76 0.13
CA LYS A 143 -4.19 -10.09 0.63
C LYS A 143 -5.27 -11.17 0.46
N LYS A 144 -6.55 -10.79 0.32
CA LYS A 144 -7.67 -11.69 0.02
C LYS A 144 -7.80 -11.95 -1.50
N HIS A 145 -7.50 -10.95 -2.32
CA HIS A 145 -7.66 -10.98 -3.79
C HIS A 145 -6.36 -11.32 -4.56
N ARG A 146 -5.57 -12.27 -4.04
CA ARG A 146 -4.17 -12.59 -4.43
C ARG A 146 -3.84 -12.82 -5.92
N ARG A 147 -4.83 -12.91 -6.81
CA ARG A 147 -4.63 -13.04 -8.27
C ARG A 147 -4.82 -11.73 -9.03
N ALA A 148 -5.43 -10.73 -8.42
CA ALA A 148 -5.65 -9.42 -9.01
C ALA A 148 -4.46 -8.48 -8.73
N VAL A 149 -4.21 -7.56 -9.65
CA VAL A 149 -3.18 -6.52 -9.53
C VAL A 149 -3.81 -5.26 -8.97
N ASN A 150 -3.27 -4.71 -7.88
CA ASN A 150 -3.67 -3.39 -7.39
C ASN A 150 -3.19 -2.30 -8.35
N ILE A 151 -4.09 -1.43 -8.80
CA ILE A 151 -3.74 -0.26 -9.61
C ILE A 151 -3.52 0.94 -8.68
N PRO A 152 -2.29 1.50 -8.58
CA PRO A 152 -2.06 2.70 -7.78
C PRO A 152 -2.79 3.90 -8.39
N ILE A 153 -3.61 4.57 -7.58
CA ILE A 153 -4.47 5.69 -7.96
C ILE A 153 -4.46 6.76 -6.86
N SER A 154 -5.03 7.93 -7.17
CA SER A 154 -5.47 8.87 -6.12
C SER A 154 -6.77 8.32 -5.54
N SER A 155 -6.71 7.61 -4.43
CA SER A 155 -7.84 6.83 -3.90
C SER A 155 -8.84 7.65 -3.07
N ASP A 156 -8.41 8.71 -2.39
CA ASP A 156 -9.24 9.50 -1.46
C ASP A 156 -10.51 10.10 -2.10
N CYS A 157 -11.61 10.02 -1.36
CA CYS A 157 -12.91 10.62 -1.64
C CYS A 157 -13.71 10.86 -0.34
N GLU A 158 -14.93 11.38 -0.47
CA GLU A 158 -15.91 11.39 0.63
C GLU A 158 -17.11 10.52 0.28
N LEU A 159 -17.61 9.78 1.27
CA LEU A 159 -18.75 8.89 1.12
C LEU A 159 -19.79 9.15 2.23
N ASP A 160 -21.05 9.15 1.85
CA ASP A 160 -22.21 9.20 2.74
C ASP A 160 -22.64 7.76 3.07
N ILE A 161 -22.78 7.44 4.36
CA ILE A 161 -23.27 6.12 4.80
C ILE A 161 -24.76 5.98 4.45
N ASP A 162 -25.17 4.77 4.06
CA ASP A 162 -26.53 4.40 3.62
C ASP A 162 -27.04 5.11 2.34
N HIS A 163 -26.17 5.83 1.62
CA HIS A 163 -26.48 6.34 0.27
C HIS A 163 -26.06 5.34 -0.82
N SER A 164 -26.75 5.39 -1.95
CA SER A 164 -26.43 4.57 -3.12
C SER A 164 -25.46 5.27 -4.07
N TYR A 165 -24.48 4.50 -4.55
CA TYR A 165 -23.48 4.94 -5.53
C TYR A 165 -23.59 4.13 -6.82
N SER A 166 -23.03 4.66 -7.91
CA SER A 166 -22.87 3.96 -9.19
C SER A 166 -21.50 4.24 -9.82
N VAL A 167 -20.99 3.30 -10.63
CA VAL A 167 -19.74 3.46 -11.39
C VAL A 167 -20.06 3.65 -12.87
N HIS A 168 -19.39 4.62 -13.50
CA HIS A 168 -19.55 4.98 -14.91
C HIS A 168 -18.17 4.95 -15.58
N CYS A 169 -18.12 4.55 -16.85
CA CYS A 169 -16.88 4.42 -17.63
C CYS A 169 -16.93 5.31 -18.89
N GLU A 170 -15.79 5.87 -19.27
CA GLU A 170 -15.57 6.47 -20.60
C GLU A 170 -14.37 5.76 -21.27
N PRO A 171 -14.53 5.19 -22.48
CA PRO A 171 -15.74 5.15 -23.29
C PRO A 171 -16.88 4.34 -22.65
N GLU A 172 -18.11 4.66 -23.06
CA GLU A 172 -19.32 3.93 -22.66
C GLU A 172 -19.41 2.56 -23.35
N GLY A 173 -20.28 1.67 -22.84
CA GLY A 173 -20.55 0.34 -23.42
C GLY A 173 -19.91 -0.84 -22.68
N PHE A 174 -19.03 -0.60 -21.70
CA PHE A 174 -18.59 -1.65 -20.77
C PHE A 174 -19.74 -2.08 -19.85
N PHE A 175 -19.83 -3.37 -19.55
CA PHE A 175 -20.84 -3.90 -18.63
C PHE A 175 -20.40 -3.68 -17.18
N ILE A 176 -21.28 -3.12 -16.35
CA ILE A 176 -20.99 -2.76 -14.96
C ILE A 176 -22.06 -3.40 -14.07
N GLN A 177 -21.64 -4.12 -13.03
CA GLN A 177 -22.56 -4.75 -12.08
C GLN A 177 -22.16 -4.52 -10.60
N PRO A 178 -23.12 -4.29 -9.69
CA PRO A 178 -24.50 -3.89 -9.97
C PRO A 178 -24.56 -2.48 -10.59
N GLU A 179 -25.71 -2.08 -11.14
CA GLU A 179 -25.94 -0.73 -11.66
C GLU A 179 -25.75 0.35 -10.58
N SER A 180 -26.25 0.07 -9.37
CA SER A 180 -25.99 0.88 -8.17
C SER A 180 -25.88 -0.01 -6.93
N LYS A 181 -25.25 0.51 -5.88
CA LYS A 181 -25.10 -0.19 -4.59
C LYS A 181 -25.07 0.80 -3.44
N THR A 182 -25.81 0.50 -2.37
CA THR A 182 -25.74 1.22 -1.10
C THR A 182 -24.38 1.03 -0.45
N PHE A 183 -23.81 2.12 0.06
CA PHE A 183 -22.54 2.10 0.80
C PHE A 183 -22.81 1.93 2.31
N ASP A 184 -22.72 0.68 2.76
CA ASP A 184 -22.83 0.28 4.16
C ASP A 184 -21.46 0.14 4.84
N SER A 185 -21.40 0.56 6.11
CA SER A 185 -20.16 0.50 6.91
C SER A 185 -19.77 -0.94 7.22
N ARG A 186 -18.58 -1.37 6.75
CA ARG A 186 -18.09 -2.75 6.90
C ARG A 186 -16.58 -2.80 7.12
N PHE A 187 -16.19 -3.45 8.21
CA PHE A 187 -14.78 -3.56 8.63
C PHE A 187 -14.14 -4.93 8.33
N GLY A 188 -14.79 -5.78 7.53
CA GLY A 188 -14.32 -7.13 7.17
C GLY A 188 -15.12 -8.23 7.86
N PRO A 189 -14.61 -9.48 7.92
CA PRO A 189 -13.36 -9.97 7.32
C PRO A 189 -13.48 -10.32 5.82
N ASN A 190 -14.66 -10.12 5.22
CA ASN A 190 -14.97 -10.48 3.83
C ASN A 190 -15.16 -9.22 2.97
N TYR A 191 -14.11 -8.80 2.27
CA TYR A 191 -14.12 -7.64 1.39
C TYR A 191 -14.51 -8.05 -0.04
N HIS A 192 -15.79 -7.91 -0.37
CA HIS A 192 -16.30 -8.10 -1.73
C HIS A 192 -16.22 -6.77 -2.52
N PRO A 193 -16.04 -6.82 -3.86
CA PRO A 193 -16.15 -5.63 -4.70
C PRO A 193 -17.47 -4.89 -4.48
N THR A 194 -17.43 -3.55 -4.52
CA THR A 194 -18.64 -2.74 -4.54
C THR A 194 -19.27 -2.82 -5.92
N PHE A 195 -18.44 -2.70 -6.97
CA PHE A 195 -18.80 -2.86 -8.37
C PHE A 195 -17.77 -3.72 -9.10
N GLN A 196 -18.18 -4.27 -10.25
CA GLN A 196 -17.29 -4.94 -11.19
C GLN A 196 -17.52 -4.36 -12.58
N VAL A 197 -16.45 -3.96 -13.25
CA VAL A 197 -16.47 -3.49 -14.64
C VAL A 197 -15.89 -4.59 -15.53
N THR A 198 -16.68 -5.08 -16.49
CA THR A 198 -16.22 -6.01 -17.53
C THR A 198 -15.70 -5.21 -18.72
N LEU A 199 -14.39 -5.26 -18.90
CA LEU A 199 -13.62 -4.58 -19.93
C LEU A 199 -13.28 -5.57 -21.05
N THR A 200 -13.12 -5.10 -22.29
CA THR A 200 -12.48 -5.92 -23.33
C THR A 200 -10.97 -5.94 -23.12
N THR A 201 -10.32 -7.06 -23.41
CA THR A 201 -8.86 -7.25 -23.29
C THR A 201 -8.03 -6.34 -24.21
N SER A 202 -8.66 -5.65 -25.15
CA SER A 202 -8.07 -4.59 -25.98
C SER A 202 -8.17 -3.18 -25.38
N THR A 203 -8.75 -3.01 -24.20
CA THR A 203 -8.92 -1.69 -23.57
C THR A 203 -7.61 -1.24 -22.94
N GLU A 204 -6.89 -0.30 -23.57
CA GLU A 204 -5.63 0.24 -23.01
C GLU A 204 -5.85 1.24 -21.87
N ARG A 205 -6.96 2.01 -21.91
CA ARG A 205 -7.29 3.05 -20.93
C ARG A 205 -8.80 3.17 -20.73
N VAL A 206 -9.23 3.49 -19.51
CA VAL A 206 -10.62 3.82 -19.18
C VAL A 206 -10.67 4.96 -18.16
N ALA A 207 -11.57 5.93 -18.33
CA ALA A 207 -11.86 6.89 -17.27
C ALA A 207 -13.02 6.35 -16.41
N LEU A 208 -12.78 6.16 -15.12
CA LEU A 208 -13.80 5.78 -14.15
C LEU A 208 -14.37 7.02 -13.47
N LYS A 209 -15.67 7.02 -13.20
CA LYS A 209 -16.38 8.02 -12.40
C LYS A 209 -17.28 7.31 -11.40
N VAL A 210 -17.12 7.58 -10.11
CA VAL A 210 -18.08 7.19 -9.07
C VAL A 210 -19.07 8.34 -8.92
N LYS A 211 -20.37 8.05 -9.01
CA LYS A 211 -21.45 9.02 -8.80
C LYS A 211 -22.28 8.68 -7.57
N ASP A 212 -22.72 9.70 -6.85
CA ASP A 212 -23.71 9.57 -5.77
C ASP A 212 -25.14 9.36 -6.32
N GLN A 213 -26.10 9.21 -5.40
CA GLN A 213 -27.53 9.05 -5.70
C GLN A 213 -28.19 10.28 -6.38
N GLY A 214 -27.53 11.45 -6.35
CA GLY A 214 -27.94 12.65 -7.09
C GLY A 214 -27.32 12.74 -8.48
N GLY A 215 -26.43 11.81 -8.85
CA GLY A 215 -25.66 11.82 -10.09
C GLY A 215 -24.39 12.68 -10.06
N ASN A 216 -24.03 13.27 -8.91
CA ASN A 216 -22.82 14.07 -8.76
C ASN A 216 -21.59 13.16 -8.78
N VAL A 217 -20.54 13.55 -9.50
CA VAL A 217 -19.28 12.81 -9.51
C VAL A 217 -18.52 13.08 -8.21
N VAL A 218 -18.44 12.08 -7.32
CA VAL A 218 -17.70 12.18 -6.05
C VAL A 218 -16.23 11.78 -6.18
N TRP A 219 -15.89 11.01 -7.22
CA TRP A 219 -14.52 10.61 -7.53
C TRP A 219 -14.37 10.28 -9.02
N SER A 220 -13.22 10.57 -9.62
CA SER A 220 -12.93 10.26 -11.03
C SER A 220 -11.43 10.10 -11.29
N TYR A 221 -11.05 9.09 -12.06
CA TYR A 221 -9.65 8.80 -12.40
C TYR A 221 -9.50 8.17 -13.79
N ARG A 222 -8.36 8.41 -14.47
CA ARG A 222 -8.04 7.80 -15.77
C ARG A 222 -7.05 6.65 -15.61
N VAL A 223 -7.60 5.44 -15.59
CA VAL A 223 -6.85 4.18 -15.44
C VAL A 223 -6.11 3.85 -16.75
N SER A 224 -4.84 3.45 -16.65
CA SER A 224 -4.14 2.68 -17.70
C SER A 224 -4.25 1.19 -17.35
N LEU A 225 -4.54 0.38 -18.37
CA LEU A 225 -4.82 -1.06 -18.27
C LEU A 225 -3.80 -1.91 -19.06
N GLU A 226 -2.77 -1.26 -19.61
CA GLU A 226 -1.67 -1.89 -20.34
C GLU A 226 -1.13 -3.11 -19.57
N ASP A 227 -0.96 -4.25 -20.27
CA ASP A 227 -0.70 -5.54 -19.63
C ASP A 227 0.51 -5.45 -18.66
N PRO A 228 0.32 -5.73 -17.36
CA PRO A 228 1.41 -5.77 -16.39
C PRO A 228 2.56 -6.72 -16.76
N ARG A 229 2.37 -7.60 -17.76
CA ARG A 229 3.41 -8.46 -18.35
C ARG A 229 4.24 -7.79 -19.47
N LYS A 230 3.69 -6.81 -20.20
CA LYS A 230 4.53 -5.87 -20.97
C LYS A 230 5.37 -5.04 -20.00
N GLU A 231 4.76 -4.58 -18.90
CA GLU A 231 5.50 -3.91 -17.83
C GLU A 231 6.51 -4.84 -17.13
N LEU A 232 6.29 -6.15 -16.96
CA LEU A 232 7.31 -7.06 -16.40
C LEU A 232 8.61 -7.10 -17.22
N SER A 233 8.56 -6.72 -18.50
CA SER A 233 9.76 -6.54 -19.34
C SER A 233 10.56 -5.26 -18.97
N GLN A 234 10.03 -4.41 -18.08
CA GLN A 234 10.61 -3.12 -17.65
C GLN A 234 10.53 -2.88 -16.11
N ARG A 235 9.71 -3.65 -15.38
CA ARG A 235 9.43 -3.54 -13.92
C ARG A 235 10.28 -4.48 -13.06
N ASN A 236 11.49 -4.85 -13.49
CA ASN A 236 12.53 -5.33 -12.58
C ASN A 236 13.11 -4.18 -11.71
N VAL A 237 12.22 -3.31 -11.21
CA VAL A 237 12.51 -2.08 -10.47
C VAL A 237 11.47 -1.93 -9.35
N PRO A 238 11.86 -2.02 -8.07
CA PRO A 238 10.98 -1.79 -6.93
C PRO A 238 10.45 -0.35 -6.87
N ALA A 239 9.37 -0.13 -6.11
CA ALA A 239 8.66 1.13 -6.02
C ALA A 239 9.37 2.21 -5.17
N TRP A 240 10.58 2.61 -5.57
CA TRP A 240 11.14 3.93 -5.25
C TRP A 240 11.11 4.80 -6.52
N SER A 241 10.81 6.08 -6.35
CA SER A 241 10.96 7.10 -7.39
C SER A 241 12.41 7.17 -7.93
N SER A 242 12.58 7.86 -9.07
CA SER A 242 13.88 8.02 -9.77
C SER A 242 15.05 8.41 -8.84
N VAL A 243 14.77 9.17 -7.78
CA VAL A 243 15.72 9.89 -6.91
C VAL A 243 16.56 8.99 -5.98
N ARG A 244 16.39 7.65 -5.99
CA ARG A 244 17.16 6.73 -5.11
C ARG A 244 18.03 5.70 -5.85
N ALA A 245 18.02 5.62 -7.19
CA ALA A 245 18.85 4.62 -7.88
C ALA A 245 20.35 4.88 -7.71
N ASP A 246 20.75 6.15 -7.82
CA ASP A 246 22.10 6.67 -7.56
C ASP A 246 22.47 6.63 -6.06
N GLN A 247 21.49 6.85 -5.18
CA GLN A 247 21.67 6.74 -3.72
C GLN A 247 21.86 5.29 -3.26
N TRP A 248 21.15 4.32 -3.86
CA TRP A 248 21.33 2.90 -3.60
C TRP A 248 22.73 2.43 -4.00
N LEU A 249 23.22 2.84 -5.19
CA LEU A 249 24.59 2.59 -5.61
C LEU A 249 25.66 3.25 -4.71
N LEU A 250 25.31 4.31 -3.97
CA LEU A 250 26.17 4.85 -2.91
C LEU A 250 26.17 3.97 -1.66
N SER A 251 25.01 3.54 -1.17
CA SER A 251 24.92 2.74 0.06
C SER A 251 25.56 1.36 -0.10
N VAL A 252 25.38 0.70 -1.25
CA VAL A 252 25.95 -0.64 -1.49
C VAL A 252 27.40 -0.62 -2.03
N ARG A 253 27.99 0.57 -2.23
CA ARG A 253 29.29 0.78 -2.91
C ARG A 253 30.41 -0.14 -2.40
N THR A 254 30.58 -0.19 -1.08
CA THR A 254 31.65 -0.95 -0.41
C THR A 254 31.41 -2.45 -0.52
N GLU A 255 30.15 -2.87 -0.41
CA GLU A 255 29.78 -4.29 -0.42
C GLU A 255 29.82 -4.88 -1.83
N PHE A 256 29.44 -4.08 -2.82
CA PHE A 256 29.63 -4.41 -4.24
C PHE A 256 31.12 -4.57 -4.56
N LYS A 257 32.02 -3.69 -4.08
CA LYS A 257 33.48 -3.80 -4.28
C LYS A 257 34.03 -5.16 -3.85
N GLU A 258 33.65 -5.64 -2.67
CA GLU A 258 34.21 -6.87 -2.09
C GLU A 258 33.54 -8.17 -2.57
N ARG A 259 32.40 -8.08 -3.28
CA ARG A 259 31.60 -9.25 -3.68
C ARG A 259 31.52 -9.48 -5.18
N VAL A 260 31.69 -8.44 -5.99
CA VAL A 260 31.65 -8.58 -7.45
C VAL A 260 32.85 -9.38 -7.95
N SER A 261 32.59 -10.46 -8.69
CA SER A 261 33.64 -11.28 -9.30
C SER A 261 34.17 -10.64 -10.60
N PRO A 262 35.44 -10.86 -11.00
CA PRO A 262 35.96 -10.32 -12.25
C PRO A 262 35.17 -10.73 -13.52
N PRO A 263 34.60 -11.96 -13.64
CA PRO A 263 33.69 -12.30 -14.72
C PRO A 263 32.41 -11.45 -14.70
N LEU A 264 31.74 -11.35 -13.54
CA LEU A 264 30.52 -10.56 -13.39
C LEU A 264 30.75 -9.07 -13.72
N LEU A 265 31.89 -8.50 -13.30
CA LEU A 265 32.27 -7.13 -13.64
C LEU A 265 32.46 -6.94 -15.16
N LYS A 266 33.04 -7.93 -15.86
CA LYS A 266 33.17 -7.89 -17.32
C LYS A 266 31.80 -7.92 -17.99
N ASP A 267 30.93 -8.83 -17.59
CA ASP A 267 29.63 -9.01 -18.24
C ASP A 267 28.67 -7.83 -17.94
N LEU A 268 28.83 -7.18 -16.78
CA LEU A 268 28.20 -5.89 -16.46
C LEU A 268 28.71 -4.73 -17.35
N LEU A 269 30.02 -4.63 -17.56
CA LEU A 269 30.61 -3.64 -18.48
C LEU A 269 30.09 -3.82 -19.90
N ASP A 270 30.04 -5.06 -20.38
CA ASP A 270 29.56 -5.40 -21.72
C ASP A 270 28.07 -4.99 -21.89
N LYS A 271 27.19 -5.34 -20.92
CA LYS A 271 25.78 -4.88 -20.92
C LYS A 271 25.62 -3.35 -20.83
N LEU A 272 26.50 -2.66 -20.11
CA LEU A 272 26.44 -1.19 -19.99
C LEU A 272 26.86 -0.47 -21.29
N LEU A 273 27.74 -1.07 -22.09
CA LEU A 273 28.09 -0.58 -23.42
C LEU A 273 26.95 -0.83 -24.41
N GLU A 274 26.38 -2.05 -24.43
CA GLU A 274 25.22 -2.38 -25.26
C GLU A 274 24.02 -1.46 -24.98
N SER A 275 23.83 -1.08 -23.72
CA SER A 275 22.80 -0.14 -23.28
C SER A 275 23.13 1.35 -23.55
N GLY A 276 24.31 1.65 -24.10
CA GLY A 276 24.77 3.03 -24.36
C GLY A 276 25.04 3.87 -23.09
N VAL A 277 25.16 3.23 -21.93
CA VAL A 277 25.31 3.92 -20.63
C VAL A 277 26.76 4.30 -20.35
N ILE A 278 27.71 3.46 -20.77
CA ILE A 278 29.15 3.80 -20.80
C ILE A 278 29.65 3.87 -22.23
N ILE A 279 30.73 4.64 -22.45
CA ILE A 279 31.44 4.69 -23.74
C ILE A 279 32.72 3.86 -23.69
N GLU A 280 33.22 3.44 -24.85
CA GLU A 280 34.40 2.58 -25.02
C GLU A 280 35.62 3.02 -24.19
N SER A 281 35.85 4.33 -24.05
CA SER A 281 36.97 4.89 -23.28
C SER A 281 36.79 4.81 -21.76
N GLU A 282 35.55 4.87 -21.25
CA GLU A 282 35.26 4.61 -19.83
C GLU A 282 35.38 3.11 -19.52
N MET A 283 34.93 2.28 -20.47
CA MET A 283 34.98 0.83 -20.38
C MET A 283 36.41 0.29 -20.37
N GLU A 284 37.29 0.75 -21.25
CA GLU A 284 38.69 0.31 -21.22
C GLU A 284 39.48 0.94 -20.06
N SER A 285 39.06 2.10 -19.52
CA SER A 285 39.57 2.62 -18.23
C SER A 285 39.25 1.66 -17.08
N ALA A 286 37.98 1.24 -16.95
CA ALA A 286 37.55 0.29 -15.93
C ALA A 286 38.19 -1.10 -16.10
N ARG A 287 38.32 -1.61 -17.33
CA ARG A 287 39.04 -2.85 -17.65
C ARG A 287 40.54 -2.74 -17.31
N THR A 288 41.16 -1.59 -17.54
CA THR A 288 42.57 -1.35 -17.20
C THR A 288 42.80 -1.34 -15.69
N LYS A 289 41.91 -0.73 -14.88
CA LYS A 289 42.01 -0.80 -13.41
C LYS A 289 41.67 -2.17 -12.85
N SER A 290 40.66 -2.84 -13.42
CA SER A 290 40.27 -4.22 -13.08
C SER A 290 41.45 -5.21 -13.15
N ARG A 291 42.30 -5.08 -14.18
CA ARG A 291 43.52 -5.91 -14.35
C ARG A 291 44.56 -5.78 -13.23
N ASN A 292 44.56 -4.69 -12.45
CA ASN A 292 45.62 -4.39 -11.48
C ASN A 292 45.27 -4.74 -10.02
N ASP A 293 43.98 -4.79 -9.65
CA ASP A 293 43.49 -5.09 -8.29
C ASP A 293 42.38 -6.17 -8.30
N GLY A 294 42.55 -7.20 -9.14
CA GLY A 294 41.64 -8.36 -9.17
C GLY A 294 40.16 -8.01 -9.34
N GLY A 295 39.86 -6.99 -10.14
CA GLY A 295 38.50 -6.48 -10.39
C GLY A 295 38.02 -5.35 -9.47
N ARG A 296 38.46 -5.27 -8.22
CA ARG A 296 37.79 -4.45 -7.20
C ARG A 296 37.76 -2.95 -7.50
N ASP A 297 38.90 -2.34 -7.82
CA ASP A 297 38.95 -0.91 -8.16
C ASP A 297 38.29 -0.58 -9.53
N GLY A 298 38.22 -1.56 -10.45
CA GLY A 298 37.42 -1.42 -11.67
C GLY A 298 35.92 -1.33 -11.38
N ALA A 299 35.42 -2.09 -10.39
CA ALA A 299 34.03 -2.03 -9.96
C ALA A 299 33.64 -0.69 -9.32
N LEU A 300 34.54 -0.08 -8.54
CA LEU A 300 34.34 1.27 -8.02
C LEU A 300 34.24 2.32 -9.13
N GLU A 301 35.04 2.20 -10.18
CA GLU A 301 34.99 3.11 -11.33
C GLU A 301 33.66 3.00 -12.08
N VAL A 302 33.18 1.77 -12.34
CA VAL A 302 31.87 1.54 -12.97
C VAL A 302 30.76 2.18 -12.15
N LEU A 303 30.74 1.94 -10.83
CA LEU A 303 29.76 2.57 -9.93
C LEU A 303 29.81 4.11 -10.01
N ASP A 304 30.99 4.73 -9.94
CA ASP A 304 31.09 6.19 -9.96
C ASP A 304 30.80 6.80 -11.34
N VAL A 305 31.16 6.15 -12.45
CA VAL A 305 30.83 6.62 -13.81
C VAL A 305 29.32 6.57 -14.04
N VAL A 306 28.70 5.41 -13.78
CA VAL A 306 27.26 5.21 -13.96
C VAL A 306 26.46 6.13 -13.04
N ARG A 307 26.87 6.27 -11.77
CA ARG A 307 26.23 7.19 -10.82
C ARG A 307 26.34 8.66 -11.23
N LYS A 308 27.50 9.12 -11.75
CA LYS A 308 27.68 10.50 -12.25
C LYS A 308 26.79 10.80 -13.46
N LYS A 309 26.40 9.78 -14.23
CA LYS A 309 25.40 9.87 -15.31
C LYS A 309 23.94 9.85 -14.82
N GLY A 310 23.73 9.80 -13.50
CA GLY A 310 22.46 10.02 -12.82
C GLY A 310 21.58 8.78 -12.68
N ALA A 311 20.36 9.00 -12.19
CA ALA A 311 19.41 7.96 -11.83
C ALA A 311 19.06 6.97 -12.96
N ALA A 312 18.93 7.46 -14.21
CA ALA A 312 18.60 6.61 -15.36
C ALA A 312 19.71 5.60 -15.66
N ALA A 313 20.96 6.06 -15.75
CA ALA A 313 22.14 5.21 -15.88
C ALA A 313 22.28 4.24 -14.70
N SER A 314 22.12 4.76 -13.47
CA SER A 314 22.16 3.97 -12.23
C SER A 314 21.17 2.80 -12.24
N ARG A 315 19.96 3.02 -12.78
CA ARG A 315 18.94 1.98 -12.91
C ARG A 315 19.35 0.85 -13.87
N VAL A 316 20.01 1.17 -14.98
CA VAL A 316 20.48 0.15 -15.93
C VAL A 316 21.51 -0.78 -15.28
N LEU A 317 22.45 -0.24 -14.48
CA LEU A 317 23.39 -1.07 -13.71
C LEU A 317 22.68 -1.96 -12.68
N ILE A 318 21.69 -1.43 -11.96
CA ILE A 318 20.90 -2.22 -10.98
C ILE A 318 20.16 -3.37 -11.67
N ASN A 319 19.55 -3.11 -12.83
CA ASN A 319 18.83 -4.13 -13.60
C ASN A 319 19.81 -5.17 -14.18
N ALA A 320 20.93 -4.73 -14.78
CA ALA A 320 21.96 -5.62 -15.32
C ALA A 320 22.58 -6.52 -14.24
N LEU A 321 22.78 -6.01 -13.02
CA LEU A 321 23.20 -6.77 -11.86
C LEU A 321 22.18 -7.84 -11.48
N ARG A 322 20.90 -7.47 -11.34
CA ARG A 322 19.82 -8.42 -11.02
C ARG A 322 19.68 -9.54 -12.06
N GLU A 323 19.92 -9.24 -13.34
CA GLU A 323 19.84 -10.22 -14.42
C GLU A 323 21.07 -11.16 -14.52
N LEU A 324 22.26 -10.69 -14.12
CA LEU A 324 23.49 -11.47 -14.20
C LEU A 324 23.80 -12.23 -12.89
N ASP A 325 23.48 -11.65 -11.74
CA ASP A 325 23.59 -12.26 -10.42
C ASP A 325 22.42 -11.82 -9.51
N PRO A 326 21.27 -12.53 -9.58
CA PRO A 326 20.12 -12.26 -8.72
C PRO A 326 20.43 -12.40 -7.23
N TYR A 327 21.36 -13.31 -6.87
CA TYR A 327 21.68 -13.61 -5.47
C TYR A 327 22.51 -12.49 -4.83
N LEU A 328 23.52 -11.98 -5.56
CA LEU A 328 24.24 -10.79 -5.14
C LEU A 328 23.33 -9.55 -5.08
N TYR A 329 22.38 -9.41 -6.02
CA TYR A 329 21.38 -8.34 -5.95
C TYR A 329 20.54 -8.42 -4.66
N GLU A 330 19.98 -9.59 -4.33
CA GLU A 330 19.16 -9.79 -3.13
C GLU A 330 19.96 -9.55 -1.84
N GLU A 331 21.22 -9.99 -1.75
CA GLU A 331 22.03 -9.79 -0.54
C GLU A 331 22.36 -8.30 -0.31
N LEU A 332 22.61 -7.53 -1.37
CA LEU A 332 22.85 -6.08 -1.27
C LEU A 332 21.56 -5.30 -0.92
N GLU A 333 20.38 -5.75 -1.36
CA GLU A 333 19.10 -5.16 -0.94
C GLU A 333 18.75 -5.50 0.52
N LEU A 334 18.97 -6.75 0.96
CA LEU A 334 18.75 -7.18 2.35
C LEU A 334 19.62 -6.38 3.34
N LYS A 335 20.90 -6.16 3.02
CA LYS A 335 21.81 -5.44 3.92
C LYS A 335 21.53 -3.94 4.01
N LYS A 336 21.07 -3.30 2.94
CA LYS A 336 20.61 -1.90 3.02
C LYS A 336 19.53 -1.72 4.09
N ASN A 337 18.58 -2.65 4.18
CA ASN A 337 17.49 -2.59 5.15
C ASN A 337 17.95 -2.78 6.61
N LEU A 338 19.14 -3.34 6.84
CA LEU A 338 19.77 -3.42 8.17
C LEU A 338 20.52 -2.14 8.57
N VAL A 339 20.81 -1.25 7.61
CA VAL A 339 21.54 0.02 7.84
C VAL A 339 20.60 1.22 7.95
N GLU A 340 19.43 1.18 7.31
CA GLU A 340 18.37 2.20 7.47
C GLU A 340 17.41 1.91 8.66
N GLY A 341 17.73 0.93 9.51
CA GLY A 341 16.88 0.44 10.61
C GLY A 341 17.33 0.82 12.02
N VAL A 342 18.03 1.96 12.19
CA VAL A 342 18.57 2.48 13.47
C VAL A 342 18.25 3.96 13.63
#